data_AF-A0AAP0MAD3-F1
#
_entry.id   AF-A0AAP0MAD3-F1
#
_cell.length_a   1.000
_cell.length_b   1.000
_cell.length_c   1.000
_cell.angle_alpha   90.00
_cell.angle_beta   90.00
_cell.angle_gamma   90.00
#
_symmetry.space_group_name_H-M   'P 1'
#
loop_
_entity.id
_entity.type
_entity.pdbx_description
1 polymer ?
#
loop_
_entity_poly.entity_id
_entity_poly.type
_entity_poly.pdbx_seq_one_letter_code
_entity_poly.pdbx_strand_id
1 'polypeptide(L)'
;MQPISGYGVGKVLDSENPEFNKGDLVWGMTGWEEYSLITAPHLFKIQHTDVPLSYYTGILGMPGMTAYVGFYEVCSPKQGECVFISAASGAVGQLVGQFAKLLGCYVVGSAGSKDKNEITKLIYCYQESS
;
A
#
# COMPACT_ATOMS: atom_id res chain seq x y z
N MET A 1 7.60 27.47 9.50
CA MET A 1 7.70 26.02 9.78
C MET A 1 7.30 25.33 8.48
N GLN A 2 8.15 24.46 7.92
CA GLN A 2 7.78 23.73 6.71
C GLN A 2 6.84 22.57 7.09
N PRO A 3 5.80 22.29 6.27
CA PRO A 3 4.88 21.19 6.54
C PRO A 3 5.60 19.84 6.44
N ILE A 4 5.13 18.86 7.21
CA ILE A 4 5.58 17.47 7.08
C ILE A 4 5.15 16.97 5.69
N SER A 5 6.05 16.30 4.98
CA SER A 5 5.74 15.70 3.67
C SER A 5 5.39 14.22 3.83
N GLY A 6 4.42 13.73 3.07
CA GLY A 6 4.02 12.33 3.06
C GLY A 6 3.18 11.95 1.84
N TYR A 7 2.93 10.65 1.67
CA TYR A 7 2.02 10.18 0.61
C TYR A 7 0.57 10.49 0.97
N GLY A 8 -0.16 11.10 0.04
CA GLY A 8 -1.55 11.48 0.22
C GLY A 8 -2.32 11.44 -1.09
N VAL A 9 -3.62 11.69 -0.97
CA VAL A 9 -4.56 11.84 -2.09
C VAL A 9 -5.09 13.26 -2.06
N GLY A 10 -5.13 13.91 -3.22
CA GLY A 10 -5.58 15.29 -3.35
C GLY A 10 -6.38 15.52 -4.63
N LYS A 11 -7.00 16.69 -4.69
CA LYS A 11 -7.70 17.19 -5.88
C LYS A 11 -6.96 18.38 -6.44
N VAL A 12 -6.69 18.37 -7.74
CA VAL A 12 -6.05 19.48 -8.44
C VAL A 12 -7.00 20.67 -8.47
N LEU A 13 -6.57 21.79 -7.89
CA LEU A 13 -7.34 23.04 -7.89
C LEU A 13 -6.94 23.97 -9.03
N ASP A 14 -5.65 23.95 -9.36
CA ASP A 14 -5.04 24.65 -10.48
C ASP A 14 -3.75 23.94 -10.91
N SER A 15 -3.34 24.09 -12.18
CA SER A 15 -2.16 23.41 -12.73
C SER A 15 -1.60 24.13 -13.95
N GLU A 16 -0.28 24.32 -13.95
CA GLU A 16 0.49 24.73 -15.14
C GLU A 16 1.02 23.52 -15.94
N ASN A 17 0.91 22.30 -15.39
CA ASN A 17 1.29 21.08 -16.09
C ASN A 17 0.10 20.54 -16.90
N PRO A 18 0.23 20.37 -18.24
CA PRO A 18 -0.86 19.91 -19.11
C PRO A 18 -1.36 18.49 -18.81
N GLU A 19 -0.58 17.66 -18.10
CA GLU A 19 -1.01 16.31 -17.70
C GLU A 19 -2.07 16.32 -16.58
N PHE A 20 -2.16 17.43 -15.84
CA PHE A 20 -3.08 17.60 -14.73
C PHE A 20 -4.04 18.76 -14.99
N ASN A 21 -5.33 18.47 -14.93
CA ASN A 21 -6.39 19.46 -15.09
C ASN A 21 -7.05 19.73 -13.75
N LYS A 22 -7.57 20.96 -13.59
CA LYS A 22 -8.44 21.29 -12.47
C LYS A 22 -9.57 20.27 -12.33
N GLY A 23 -9.71 19.71 -11.14
CA GLY A 23 -10.70 18.68 -10.84
C GLY A 23 -10.15 17.26 -10.82
N ASP A 24 -8.97 17.01 -11.42
CA ASP A 24 -8.34 15.69 -11.39
C ASP A 24 -8.05 15.25 -9.95
N LEU A 25 -8.22 13.96 -9.70
CA LEU A 25 -7.80 13.31 -8.47
C LEU A 25 -6.41 12.72 -8.68
N VAL A 26 -5.53 12.92 -7.71
CA VAL A 26 -4.13 12.51 -7.78
C VAL A 26 -3.68 11.91 -6.46
N TRP A 27 -2.72 11.00 -6.51
CA TRP A 27 -2.00 10.54 -5.32
C TRP A 27 -0.50 10.66 -5.52
N GLY A 28 0.23 10.87 -4.43
CA GLY A 28 1.68 11.03 -4.44
C GLY A 28 2.17 11.80 -3.22
N MET A 29 3.39 12.33 -3.30
CA MET A 29 3.99 13.08 -2.20
C MET A 29 3.40 14.48 -2.08
N THR A 30 2.88 14.83 -0.91
CA THR A 30 2.20 16.10 -0.60
C THR A 30 2.53 16.57 0.82
N GLY A 31 2.21 17.82 1.14
CA GLY A 31 2.29 18.36 2.51
C GLY A 31 1.13 17.88 3.38
N TRP A 32 1.38 17.79 4.69
CA TRP A 32 0.36 17.61 5.73
C TRP A 32 -0.28 18.95 6.05
N GLU A 33 -1.14 19.40 5.14
CA GLU A 33 -1.83 20.69 5.14
C GLU A 33 -3.07 20.59 4.24
N GLU A 34 -3.95 21.59 4.28
CA GLU A 34 -5.17 21.57 3.45
C GLU A 34 -4.88 21.85 1.96
N TYR A 35 -3.83 22.61 1.66
CA TYR A 35 -3.45 23.02 0.31
C TYR A 35 -1.94 22.96 0.13
N SER A 36 -1.46 22.23 -0.86
CA SER A 36 -0.03 22.12 -1.18
C SER A 36 0.26 22.60 -2.60
N LEU A 37 1.31 23.41 -2.75
CA LEU A 37 1.91 23.72 -4.04
C LEU A 37 2.97 22.65 -4.37
N ILE A 38 2.78 21.90 -5.45
CA ILE A 38 3.68 20.82 -5.86
C ILE A 38 4.36 21.22 -7.17
N THR A 39 5.65 21.57 -7.11
CA THR A 39 6.41 22.11 -8.26
C THR A 39 7.09 21.04 -9.11
N ALA A 40 7.41 19.88 -8.54
CA ALA A 40 7.98 18.73 -9.24
C ALA A 40 7.09 17.49 -9.00
N PRO A 41 5.95 17.37 -9.72
CA PRO A 41 4.95 16.36 -9.40
C PRO A 41 5.45 14.96 -9.75
N HIS A 42 5.80 14.17 -8.73
CA HIS A 42 5.72 12.71 -8.81
C HIS A 42 4.32 12.28 -8.36
N LEU A 43 3.33 12.76 -9.11
CA LEU A 43 1.92 12.50 -8.87
C LEU A 43 1.40 11.51 -9.89
N PHE A 44 0.54 10.61 -9.42
CA PHE A 44 -0.18 9.67 -10.25
C PHE A 44 -1.64 10.10 -10.32
N LYS A 45 -2.14 10.28 -11.54
CA LYS A 45 -3.56 10.59 -11.77
C LYS A 45 -4.41 9.36 -11.46
N ILE A 46 -5.43 9.55 -10.62
CA ILE A 46 -6.42 8.53 -10.26
C ILE A 46 -7.48 8.47 -11.36
N GLN A 47 -7.52 7.35 -12.08
CA GLN A 47 -8.50 7.09 -13.13
C GLN A 47 -9.71 6.29 -12.63
N HIS A 48 -9.52 5.47 -11.59
CA HIS A 48 -10.54 4.59 -11.03
C HIS A 48 -11.06 5.17 -9.71
N THR A 49 -12.30 5.65 -9.73
CA THR A 49 -12.97 6.25 -8.57
C THR A 49 -14.14 5.41 -8.06
N ASP A 50 -14.27 4.19 -8.57
CA ASP A 50 -15.23 3.17 -8.14
C ASP A 50 -14.83 2.50 -6.80
N VAL A 51 -13.66 2.86 -6.27
CA VAL A 51 -13.13 2.43 -4.97
C VAL A 51 -12.93 3.61 -4.03
N PRO A 52 -12.89 3.40 -2.70
CA PRO A 52 -12.58 4.47 -1.76
C PRO A 52 -11.23 5.11 -2.07
N LEU A 53 -11.17 6.44 -2.19
CA LEU A 53 -9.94 7.15 -2.53
C LEU A 53 -8.80 6.90 -1.54
N SER A 54 -9.12 6.63 -0.28
CA SER A 54 -8.15 6.25 0.74
C SER A 54 -7.36 4.97 0.40
N TYR A 55 -7.84 4.14 -0.53
CA TYR A 55 -7.09 2.95 -0.95
C TYR A 55 -5.79 3.31 -1.67
N TYR A 56 -5.71 4.49 -2.29
CA TYR A 56 -4.50 5.01 -2.93
C TYR A 56 -3.42 5.47 -1.94
N THR A 57 -3.70 5.51 -0.62
CA THR A 57 -2.65 5.64 0.41
C THR A 57 -2.17 4.28 0.94
N GLY A 58 -2.77 3.18 0.47
CA GLY A 58 -2.50 1.81 0.92
C GLY A 58 -2.37 0.83 -0.24
N ILE A 59 -3.38 -0.03 -0.42
CA ILE A 59 -3.37 -1.15 -1.37
C ILE A 59 -3.21 -0.74 -2.85
N LEU A 60 -3.72 0.43 -3.24
CA LEU A 60 -3.56 0.97 -4.59
C LEU A 60 -2.45 2.02 -4.68
N GLY A 61 -1.76 2.28 -3.56
CA GLY A 61 -0.68 3.25 -3.47
C GLY A 61 0.69 2.59 -3.28
N MET A 62 1.61 3.36 -2.71
CA MET A 62 2.98 2.92 -2.43
C MET A 62 3.06 1.61 -1.63
N PRO A 63 2.27 1.37 -0.56
CA PRO A 63 2.34 0.11 0.18
C PRO A 63 1.95 -1.12 -0.64
N GLY A 64 0.91 -1.02 -1.47
CA GLY A 64 0.50 -2.11 -2.35
C GLY A 64 1.52 -2.42 -3.43
N MET A 65 2.07 -1.37 -4.05
CA MET A 65 3.14 -1.53 -5.04
C MET A 65 4.38 -2.18 -4.42
N THR A 66 4.73 -1.78 -3.20
CA THR A 66 5.84 -2.37 -2.44
C THR A 66 5.62 -3.86 -2.18
N ALA A 67 4.41 -4.24 -1.77
CA ALA A 67 4.06 -5.65 -1.55
C ALA A 67 4.14 -6.47 -2.85
N TYR A 68 3.62 -5.92 -3.95
CA TYR A 68 3.60 -6.60 -5.24
C TYR A 68 5.01 -6.83 -5.79
N VAL A 69 5.81 -5.76 -5.92
CA VAL A 69 7.18 -5.85 -6.45
C VAL A 69 8.07 -6.67 -5.53
N GLY A 70 7.98 -6.45 -4.22
CA GLY A 70 8.76 -7.21 -3.25
C GLY A 70 8.47 -8.70 -3.31
N PHE A 71 7.20 -9.09 -3.43
CA PHE A 71 6.82 -10.49 -3.48
C PHE A 71 7.11 -11.12 -4.85
N TYR A 72 6.58 -10.58 -5.94
CA TYR A 72 6.67 -11.24 -7.25
C TYR A 72 8.02 -11.05 -7.94
N GLU A 73 8.58 -9.84 -7.93
CA GLU A 73 9.80 -9.54 -8.69
C GLU A 73 11.06 -9.86 -7.87
N VAL A 74 11.08 -9.48 -6.59
CA VAL A 74 12.28 -9.65 -5.76
C VAL A 74 12.37 -11.05 -5.16
N CYS A 75 11.28 -11.57 -4.57
CA CYS A 75 11.31 -12.91 -3.99
C CYS A 75 11.12 -14.02 -5.03
N SER A 76 10.44 -13.76 -6.15
CA SER A 76 10.16 -14.76 -7.21
C SER A 76 9.66 -16.12 -6.66
N PRO A 77 8.61 -16.12 -5.83
CA PRO A 77 8.17 -17.29 -5.06
C PRO A 77 7.55 -18.37 -5.94
N LYS A 78 7.56 -19.59 -5.44
CA LYS A 78 6.92 -20.75 -6.07
C LYS A 78 5.82 -21.31 -5.20
N GLN A 79 4.85 -21.94 -5.86
CA GLN A 79 3.79 -22.68 -5.19
C GLN A 79 4.39 -23.75 -4.25
N GLY A 80 3.82 -23.87 -3.05
CA GLY A 80 4.27 -24.82 -2.03
C GLY A 80 5.47 -24.36 -1.19
N GLU A 81 6.08 -23.22 -1.48
CA GLU A 81 7.16 -22.67 -0.64
C GLU A 81 6.62 -22.10 0.69
N CYS A 82 7.50 -22.02 1.69
CA CYS A 82 7.21 -21.39 2.98
C CYS A 82 7.63 -19.91 2.97
N VAL A 83 6.71 -19.02 3.29
CA VAL A 83 6.89 -17.58 3.32
C VAL A 83 6.72 -17.08 4.75
N PHE A 84 7.75 -16.44 5.29
CA PHE A 84 7.66 -15.76 6.59
C PHE A 84 7.53 -14.24 6.41
N ILE A 85 6.59 -13.62 7.12
CA ILE A 85 6.29 -12.19 7.03
C ILE A 85 6.40 -11.54 8.41
N SER A 86 7.40 -10.69 8.60
CA SER A 86 7.46 -9.83 9.78
C SER A 86 6.45 -8.67 9.67
N ALA A 87 5.89 -8.24 10.80
CA ALA A 87 4.88 -7.18 10.86
C ALA A 87 3.70 -7.41 9.88
N ALA A 88 3.21 -8.65 9.80
CA ALA A 88 2.23 -9.12 8.81
C ALA A 88 0.85 -8.42 8.86
N SER A 89 0.56 -7.69 9.94
CA SER A 89 -0.66 -6.86 10.06
C SER A 89 -0.52 -5.45 9.46
N GLY A 90 0.68 -5.06 9.02
CA GLY A 90 0.93 -3.77 8.39
C GLY A 90 0.44 -3.71 6.93
N ALA A 91 0.34 -2.50 6.38
CA ALA A 91 -0.21 -2.27 5.03
C ALA A 91 0.47 -3.10 3.91
N VAL A 92 1.78 -3.31 4.01
CA VAL A 92 2.56 -4.12 3.07
C VAL A 92 2.41 -5.61 3.38
N GLY A 93 2.72 -6.01 4.62
CA GLY A 93 2.76 -7.42 5.04
C GLY A 93 1.42 -8.13 4.85
N GLN A 94 0.32 -7.40 5.06
CA GLN A 94 -1.02 -7.93 4.86
C GLN A 94 -1.28 -8.30 3.39
N LEU A 95 -0.72 -7.54 2.44
CA LEU A 95 -0.89 -7.83 1.01
C LEU A 95 0.02 -8.96 0.57
N VAL A 96 1.26 -8.99 1.05
CA VAL A 96 2.20 -10.09 0.78
C VAL A 96 1.62 -11.43 1.25
N GLY A 97 1.00 -11.47 2.43
CA GLY A 97 0.36 -12.69 2.94
C GLY A 97 -0.77 -13.17 2.02
N GLN A 98 -1.59 -12.25 1.51
CA GLN A 98 -2.66 -12.57 0.57
C GLN A 98 -2.11 -13.10 -0.76
N PHE A 99 -1.09 -12.45 -1.33
CA PHE A 99 -0.43 -12.91 -2.56
C PHE A 99 0.18 -14.30 -2.40
N ALA A 100 0.88 -14.55 -1.30
CA ALA A 100 1.48 -15.84 -1.01
C ALA A 100 0.43 -16.95 -0.87
N LYS A 101 -0.71 -16.68 -0.23
CA LYS A 101 -1.82 -17.63 -0.15
C LYS A 101 -2.44 -17.91 -1.51
N LEU A 102 -2.66 -16.87 -2.33
CA LEU A 102 -3.20 -17.03 -3.69
C LEU A 102 -2.27 -17.84 -4.59
N LEU A 103 -0.95 -17.73 -4.39
CA LEU A 103 0.06 -18.53 -5.09
C LEU A 103 0.16 -19.98 -4.58
N GLY A 104 -0.49 -20.31 -3.46
CA GLY A 104 -0.42 -21.64 -2.85
C GLY A 104 0.84 -21.87 -2.00
N CYS A 105 1.43 -20.81 -1.45
CA CYS A 105 2.52 -20.91 -0.47
C CYS A 105 1.96 -21.21 0.94
N TYR A 106 2.80 -21.81 1.79
CA TYR A 106 2.59 -21.84 3.22
C TYR A 106 3.08 -20.53 3.81
N VAL A 107 2.25 -19.82 4.56
CA VAL A 107 2.62 -18.50 5.07
C VAL A 107 2.69 -18.60 6.59
N VAL A 108 3.66 -17.93 7.21
CA VAL A 108 3.73 -17.64 8.66
C VAL A 108 3.99 -16.14 8.85
N GLY A 109 3.30 -15.48 9.79
CA GLY A 109 3.44 -14.05 10.00
C GLY A 109 3.52 -13.67 11.47
N SER A 110 4.27 -12.60 11.79
CA SER A 110 4.36 -12.05 13.15
C SER A 110 3.77 -10.65 13.24
N ALA A 111 3.14 -10.32 14.37
CA ALA A 111 2.69 -8.97 14.70
C ALA A 111 2.93 -8.62 16.17
N GLY A 112 2.87 -7.32 16.48
CA GLY A 112 3.27 -6.79 17.79
C GLY A 112 2.23 -6.92 18.91
N SER A 113 1.06 -7.51 18.68
CA SER A 113 0.06 -7.75 19.72
C SER A 113 -0.79 -8.98 19.42
N LYS A 114 -1.43 -9.56 20.45
CA LYS A 114 -2.32 -10.71 20.31
C LYS A 114 -3.46 -10.43 19.33
N ASP A 115 -4.14 -9.29 19.47
CA ASP A 115 -5.24 -8.91 18.57
C ASP A 115 -4.78 -8.83 17.11
N LYS A 116 -3.58 -8.28 16.87
CA LYS A 116 -3.00 -8.23 15.51
C LYS A 116 -2.64 -9.61 14.99
N ASN A 117 -2.16 -10.52 15.85
CA ASN A 117 -1.90 -11.91 15.47
C ASN A 117 -3.21 -12.63 15.12
N GLU A 118 -4.31 -12.39 15.83
CA GLU A 118 -5.62 -12.99 15.52
C GLU A 118 -6.18 -12.48 14.19
N ILE A 119 -6.11 -11.17 13.91
CA ILE A 119 -6.49 -10.60 12.59
C ILE A 119 -5.67 -11.26 11.48
N THR A 120 -4.38 -11.42 11.73
CA THR A 120 -3.43 -12.05 10.82
C THR A 120 -3.84 -13.53 10.63
N LYS A 121 -4.17 -14.30 11.68
CA LYS A 121 -4.69 -15.67 11.52
C LYS A 121 -5.98 -15.72 10.70
N LEU A 122 -6.91 -14.81 10.93
CA LEU A 122 -8.22 -14.78 10.27
C LEU A 122 -8.11 -14.49 8.77
N ILE A 123 -7.22 -13.58 8.38
CA ILE A 123 -7.05 -13.17 6.98
C ILE A 123 -6.20 -14.17 6.19
N TYR A 124 -5.25 -14.87 6.83
CA TYR A 124 -4.23 -15.67 6.14
C TYR A 124 -4.29 -17.19 6.44
N CYS A 125 -5.13 -17.65 7.38
CA CYS A 125 -5.18 -19.03 7.89
C CYS A 125 -3.80 -19.54 8.34
N TYR A 126 -3.17 -18.85 9.29
CA TYR A 126 -1.84 -19.18 9.83
C TYR A 126 -1.82 -20.39 10.78
N GLN A 127 -0.66 -21.07 10.86
CA GLN A 127 -0.24 -21.86 12.01
C GLN A 127 0.88 -21.12 12.77
N GLU A 128 0.82 -21.09 14.10
CA GLU A 128 1.77 -20.39 14.98
C GLU A 128 3.16 -21.07 14.93
N SER A 129 4.23 -20.27 14.93
CA SER A 129 5.53 -20.72 15.44
C SER A 129 5.52 -20.48 16.95
N SER A 130 5.53 -21.58 17.69
CA SER A 130 5.62 -21.68 19.16
C SER A 130 6.73 -20.85 19.79
#